data_AF-A0A8T4DVU3-F1
#
_entry.id   AF-A0A8T4DVU3-F1
#
_cell.length_a   1.000
_cell.length_b   1.000
_cell.length_c   1.000
_cell.angle_alpha   90.00
_cell.angle_beta   90.00
_cell.angle_gamma   90.00
#
_symmetry.space_group_name_H-M   'P 1'
#
loop_
_entity.id
_entity.type
_entity.pdbx_description
1 polymer ?
#
loop_
_entity_poly.entity_id
_entity_poly.type
_entity_poly.pdbx_seq_one_letter_code
_entity_poly.pdbx_strand_id
1 'polypeptide(L)' 'MQDITLECMLCGAPFVFTGGEQKWYQKRGLNQPKRCEKCREENKGYETD' A
#
# COMPACT_ATOMS: atom_id res chain seq x y z
N MET A 1 0.55 10.29 -13.18
CA MET A 1 -0.51 9.86 -12.26
C MET A 1 -0.53 10.84 -11.11
N GLN A 2 -1.74 11.22 -10.68
CA GLN A 2 -1.95 12.07 -9.51
C GLN A 2 -2.05 11.19 -8.27
N ASP A 3 -1.88 11.77 -7.10
CA ASP A 3 -2.05 11.06 -5.83
C ASP A 3 -3.51 10.65 -5.68
N ILE A 4 -3.72 9.42 -5.18
CA ILE A 4 -5.05 8.92 -4.87
C ILE A 4 -5.09 8.48 -3.41
N THR A 5 -6.22 8.66 -2.75
CA THR A 5 -6.43 8.13 -1.40
C THR A 5 -7.13 6.78 -1.51
N LEU A 6 -6.59 5.77 -0.85
CA LEU A 6 -7.14 4.43 -0.75
C LEU A 6 -7.55 4.15 0.69
N GLU A 7 -8.47 3.22 0.88
CA GLU A 7 -8.87 2.74 2.21
C GLU A 7 -8.11 1.44 2.54
N CYS A 8 -7.53 1.37 3.73
CA CYS A 8 -6.86 0.16 4.19
C CYS A 8 -7.89 -0.94 4.47
N MET A 9 -7.76 -2.09 3.79
CA MET A 9 -8.68 -3.22 3.96
C MET A 9 -8.65 -3.85 5.36
N LEU A 10 -7.66 -3.53 6.20
CA LEU A 10 -7.51 -4.09 7.54
C LEU A 10 -8.07 -3.16 8.62
N CYS A 11 -7.71 -1.88 8.59
CA CYS A 11 -8.07 -0.93 9.65
C CYS A 11 -9.07 0.14 9.20
N GLY A 12 -9.46 0.18 7.93
CA GLY A 12 -10.37 1.20 7.37
C GLY A 12 -9.74 2.60 7.27
N ALA A 13 -8.48 2.77 7.70
CA ALA A 13 -7.83 4.08 7.65
C ALA A 13 -7.52 4.50 6.20
N PRO A 14 -7.78 5.76 5.83
CA PRO A 14 -7.36 6.28 4.55
C PRO A 14 -5.83 6.39 4.49
N PHE A 15 -5.24 6.08 3.34
CA PHE A 15 -3.81 6.29 3.09
C PHE A 15 -3.58 6.76 1.65
N VAL A 16 -2.51 7.53 1.45
CA VAL A 16 -2.18 8.09 0.14
C VAL A 16 -1.37 7.08 -0.66
N PHE A 17 -1.81 6.81 -1.88
CA PHE A 17 -1.05 6.10 -2.90
C PHE A 17 -0.60 7.13 -3.93
N THR A 18 0.64 7.60 -3.81
CA THR A 18 1.15 8.72 -4.59
C THR A 18 1.28 8.37 -6.06
N GLY A 19 1.25 9.39 -6.92
CA GLY A 19 1.48 9.22 -8.35
C GLY A 19 2.86 8.62 -8.68
N GLY A 20 3.85 8.80 -7.81
CA GLY A 20 5.17 8.19 -7.90
C GLY A 20 5.14 6.69 -7.61
N GLU A 21 4.48 6.28 -6.53
CA GLU A 21 4.30 4.86 -6.20
C GLU A 21 3.49 4.14 -7.25
N GLN A 22 2.39 4.74 -7.74
CA GLN A 22 1.60 4.16 -8.83
C GLN A 22 2.44 3.84 -10.07
N LYS A 23 3.32 4.77 -10.49
CA LYS A 23 4.26 4.54 -11.60
C LYS A 23 5.25 3.41 -11.28
N TRP A 24 5.76 3.34 -10.06
CA TRP A 24 6.69 2.30 -9.64
C TRP A 24 6.04 0.92 -9.66
N TYR A 25 4.81 0.80 -9.13
CA TYR A 25 4.03 -0.43 -9.12
C TYR A 25 3.74 -0.89 -10.55
N GLN A 26 3.26 0.01 -11.42
CA GLN A 26 3.00 -0.29 -12.83
C GLN A 26 4.25 -0.77 -13.57
N LYS A 27 5.41 -0.12 -13.38
CA LYS A 27 6.68 -0.53 -14.00
C LYS A 27 7.12 -1.94 -13.60
N ARG A 28 6.68 -2.44 -12.45
CA ARG A 28 6.97 -3.79 -11.95
C ARG A 28 5.84 -4.78 -12.19
N GLY A 29 4.77 -4.39 -12.86
CA GLY A 29 3.58 -5.24 -13.04
C GLY A 29 2.85 -5.55 -11.74
N LEU A 30 2.99 -4.70 -10.72
CA LEU A 30 2.35 -4.87 -9.42
C LEU A 30 0.99 -4.19 -9.38
N ASN A 31 0.08 -4.76 -8.60
CA ASN A 31 -1.24 -4.21 -8.32
C ASN A 31 -1.21 -3.21 -7.16
N GLN A 32 -2.21 -2.33 -7.12
CA GLN A 32 -2.34 -1.30 -6.08
C GLN A 32 -2.31 -1.90 -4.66
N PRO A 33 -1.67 -1.22 -3.69
CA PRO A 33 -1.66 -1.66 -2.31
C PRO A 33 -3.07 -1.67 -1.73
N LYS A 34 -3.42 -2.72 -1.00
CA LYS A 34 -4.71 -2.84 -0.29
C LYS A 34 -4.62 -2.48 1.19
N ARG A 35 -3.42 -2.32 1.72
CA ARG A 35 -3.14 -2.09 3.14
C ARG A 35 -2.26 -0.85 3.26
N CYS A 36 -2.53 -0.03 4.27
CA CYS A 36 -1.66 1.10 4.61
C CYS A 36 -0.30 0.61 5.13
N GLU A 37 0.68 1.50 5.11
CA GLU A 37 2.05 1.22 5.58
C GLU A 37 2.06 0.68 7.01
N LYS A 38 1.34 1.32 7.94
CA LYS A 38 1.20 0.86 9.32
C LYS A 38 0.78 -0.61 9.43
N CYS A 39 -0.29 -1.01 8.73
CA CYS A 39 -0.75 -2.41 8.78
C CYS A 39 0.17 -3.38 8.02
N ARG A 40 1.00 -2.91 7.08
CA ARG A 40 2.06 -3.73 6.46
C ARG A 40 3.20 -3.97 7.44
N GLU A 41 3.59 -2.96 8.20
CA GLU A 41 4.65 -3.05 9.22
C GLU A 41 4.21 -3.91 10.42
N GLU A 42 2.99 -3.72 10.92
CA GLU A 42 2.43 -4.53 12.00
C GLU A 42 2.34 -6.03 11.62
N ASN A 43 2.16 -6.34 10.33
CA ASN A 43 2.17 -7.73 9.84
C ASN A 43 3.56 -8.26 9.46
N LYS A 44 4.61 -7.41 9.41
CA LYS A 44 5.99 -7.91 9.27
C LYS A 44 6.46 -8.65 10.52
N GLY A 45 5.80 -8.45 11.67
CA GLY A 45 6.09 -9.14 12.93
C GLY A 45 5.76 -10.64 12.95
N TYR A 46 5.24 -11.20 11.85
CA TYR A 46 4.93 -12.64 11.70
C TYR A 46 5.54 -13.25 10.42
N GLU A 47 6.64 -12.71 9.89
CA GLU A 47 7.53 -13.52 9.05
C GLU A 47 8.35 -14.42 9.99
N THR A 48 7.86 -15.64 10.23
CA THR A 48 8.73 -16.75 10.66
C THR A 48 9.69 -17.07 9.52
N ASP A 49 10.97 -17.24 9.87
CA ASP A 49 12.13 -17.68 9.07
C ASP A 49 11.87 -18.32 7.69
#